data_AF-Q8X1C4-F1
#
_entry.id   AF-Q8X1C4-F1
#
_cell.length_a   1.000
_cell.length_b   1.000
_cell.length_c   1.000
_cell.angle_alpha   90.00
_cell.angle_beta   90.00
_cell.angle_gamma   90.00
#
_symmetry.space_group_name_H-M   'P 1'
#
loop_
_entity.id
_entity.type
_entity.pdbx_description
1 polymer ?
#
loop_
_entity_poly.entity_id
_entity_poly.type
_entity_poly.pdbx_seq_one_letter_code
_entity_poly.pdbx_strand_id
1 'polypeptide(L)'
;SYDPYVRAPFFQFSEQLIDDYTLNGGTHPAYPFLTGHGGANQVVIFGYLGLRLLPDDAIHIDPNLPPQVPHVKYRTFYWRGWPIQASSNYTHS
;
A
#
# COMPACT_ATOMS: atom_id res chain seq x y z
N SER A 1 7.81 -5.87 3.30
CA SER A 1 8.34 -4.95 2.25
C SER A 1 8.48 -3.53 2.78
N TYR A 2 7.57 -3.06 3.64
CA TYR A 2 7.67 -1.75 4.29
C TYR A 2 8.30 -1.78 5.69
N ASP A 3 8.50 -2.98 6.24
CA ASP A 3 9.03 -3.25 7.59
C ASP A 3 10.28 -2.43 7.95
N PRO A 4 11.27 -2.20 7.05
CA PRO A 4 12.46 -1.41 7.38
C PRO A 4 12.17 0.07 7.72
N TYR A 5 11.02 0.58 7.30
CA TYR A 5 10.61 1.97 7.53
C TYR A 5 9.69 2.13 8.74
N VAL A 6 9.34 1.04 9.43
CA VAL A 6 8.39 1.08 10.54
C VAL A 6 9.11 1.05 11.88
N ARG A 7 8.64 1.85 12.84
CA ARG A 7 9.17 1.93 14.20
C ARG A 7 8.13 1.48 15.22
N ALA A 8 8.51 0.48 16.00
CA ALA A 8 7.81 0.10 17.23
C ALA A 8 7.88 1.24 18.27
N PRO A 9 6.98 1.28 19.26
CA PRO A 9 5.86 0.35 19.48
C PRO A 9 4.59 0.72 18.68
N PHE A 10 4.54 1.90 18.07
CA PHE A 10 3.33 2.45 17.45
C PHE A 10 3.23 2.23 15.93
N PHE A 11 4.16 1.47 15.36
CA PHE A 11 4.26 1.23 13.92
C PHE A 11 4.26 2.51 13.07
N GLN A 12 4.99 3.53 13.55
CA GLN A 12 5.14 4.79 12.84
C GLN A 12 6.09 4.61 11.65
N PHE A 13 5.71 5.14 10.49
CA PHE A 13 6.61 5.19 9.34
C PHE A 13 7.63 6.32 9.50
N SER A 14 8.89 5.98 9.24
CA SER A 14 10.00 6.88 9.05
C SER A 14 10.23 7.10 7.56
N GLU A 15 10.63 8.31 7.18
CA GLU A 15 11.11 8.58 5.82
C GLU A 15 12.46 7.90 5.54
N GLN A 16 13.28 7.73 6.58
CA GLN A 16 14.63 7.18 6.49
C GLN A 16 14.69 5.79 7.12
N LEU A 17 15.52 4.92 6.55
CA LEU A 17 15.78 3.57 7.07
C LEU A 17 16.53 3.59 8.39
N ILE A 18 17.40 4.58 8.58
CA ILE A 18 18.26 4.77 9.75
C ILE A 18 17.76 6.02 10.48
N ASP A 19 17.81 6.02 11.81
CA ASP A 19 17.31 7.17 12.59
C ASP A 19 18.43 8.20 12.91
N ASP A 20 19.69 7.81 12.73
CA ASP A 20 20.87 8.66 12.89
C ASP A 20 21.03 9.64 11.72
N TYR A 21 20.76 10.92 11.98
CA TYR A 21 20.84 11.99 10.98
C TYR A 21 22.24 12.16 10.37
N THR A 22 23.31 11.77 11.09
CA THR A 22 24.70 11.90 10.60
C THR A 22 25.01 10.90 9.49
N LEU A 23 24.31 9.76 9.49
CA LEU A 23 24.40 8.72 8.46
C LEU A 23 23.42 8.94 7.30
N ASN A 24 22.55 9.96 7.43
CA ASN A 24 21.45 10.27 6.51
C ASN A 24 21.64 11.63 5.79
N GLY A 25 22.89 11.98 5.48
CA GLY A 25 23.19 13.25 4.80
C GLY A 25 22.82 14.49 5.62
N GLY A 26 22.80 14.40 6.95
CA GLY A 26 22.48 15.51 7.86
C GLY A 26 20.99 15.80 8.02
N THR A 27 20.10 14.99 7.46
CA THR A 27 18.66 15.21 7.53
C THR A 27 18.05 14.44 8.69
N HIS A 28 17.34 15.14 9.58
CA HIS A 28 16.55 14.50 10.63
C HIS A 28 15.36 13.77 10.00
N PRO A 29 15.14 12.46 10.29
CA PRO A 29 14.02 11.74 9.70
C PRO A 29 12.69 12.37 10.10
N ALA A 30 11.77 12.51 9.13
CA ALA A 30 10.41 12.94 9.42
C ALA A 30 9.62 11.80 10.08
N TYR A 31 9.08 12.07 11.28
CA TYR A 31 8.16 11.17 11.99
C TYR A 31 6.83 11.87 12.28
N PRO A 32 5.69 11.19 12.08
CA PRO A 32 5.47 10.06 11.18
C PRO A 32 5.43 10.54 9.72
N PHE A 33 6.06 9.80 8.81
CA PHE A 33 6.06 10.08 7.37
C PHE A 33 4.66 9.84 6.76
N LEU A 34 3.78 10.82 6.94
CA LEU A 34 2.35 10.73 6.64
C LEU A 34 2.09 10.43 5.15
N THR A 35 2.91 10.95 4.25
CA THR A 35 2.81 10.68 2.82
C THR A 35 3.16 9.22 2.49
N GLY A 36 4.14 8.63 3.18
CA GLY A 36 4.44 7.19 3.07
C GLY A 36 3.32 6.30 3.54
N HIS A 37 2.65 6.65 4.64
CA HIS A 37 1.41 5.97 5.07
C HIS A 37 0.34 6.03 3.99
N GLY A 38 0.15 7.20 3.38
CA GLY A 38 -0.77 7.39 2.27
C GLY A 38 -0.43 6.50 1.07
N GLY A 39 0.85 6.37 0.73
CA GLY A 39 1.33 5.48 -0.33
C GLY A 39 1.08 4.00 0.00
N ALA A 40 1.47 3.55 1.20
CA ALA A 40 1.26 2.16 1.63
C ALA A 40 -0.22 1.75 1.59
N ASN A 41 -1.12 2.65 1.99
CA ASN A 41 -2.57 2.40 1.94
C ASN A 41 -3.12 2.28 0.50
N GLN A 42 -2.44 2.85 -0.48
CA GLN A 42 -2.83 2.77 -1.89
C GLN A 42 -2.37 1.47 -2.57
N VAL A 43 -1.20 0.94 -2.20
CA VAL A 43 -0.57 -0.23 -2.85
C VAL A 43 -1.52 -1.42 -2.96
N VAL A 44 -2.27 -1.74 -1.90
CA VAL A 44 -3.12 -2.93 -1.88
C VAL A 44 -4.28 -2.84 -2.89
N ILE A 45 -4.89 -1.66 -3.08
CA ILE A 45 -6.03 -1.49 -3.99
C ILE A 45 -5.61 -1.08 -5.39
N PHE A 46 -4.69 -0.12 -5.51
CA PHE A 46 -4.29 0.43 -6.82
C PHE A 46 -3.08 -0.29 -7.42
N GLY A 47 -2.33 -1.04 -6.61
CA GLY A 47 -1.23 -1.91 -7.04
C GLY A 47 -1.67 -3.36 -7.19
N TYR A 48 -1.90 -4.06 -6.08
CA TYR A 48 -2.15 -5.51 -6.08
C TYR A 48 -3.48 -5.91 -6.75
N LEU A 49 -4.59 -5.22 -6.46
CA LEU A 49 -5.84 -5.42 -7.21
C LEU A 49 -5.79 -4.77 -8.60
N GLY A 50 -4.91 -3.78 -8.80
CA GLY A 50 -4.78 -3.05 -10.05
C GLY A 50 -6.01 -2.19 -10.40
N LEU A 51 -6.75 -1.69 -9.41
CA LEU A 51 -7.91 -0.84 -9.66
C LEU A 51 -7.51 0.42 -10.44
N ARG A 52 -8.19 0.70 -11.55
CA ARG A 52 -8.04 1.94 -12.32
C ARG A 52 -9.36 2.70 -12.32
N LEU A 53 -9.31 3.97 -11.93
CA LEU A 53 -10.44 4.88 -11.97
C LEU A 53 -10.42 5.62 -13.30
N LEU A 54 -11.15 5.10 -14.28
CA LEU A 54 -11.26 5.69 -15.62
C LEU A 54 -12.62 6.39 -15.78
N PRO A 55 -12.72 7.42 -16.65
CA PRO A 55 -13.95 8.16 -16.88
C PRO A 55 -14.91 7.40 -17.80
N ASP A 56 -15.22 6.16 -17.46
CA ASP A 56 -16.21 5.31 -18.14
C ASP A 56 -17.10 4.58 -17.13
N ASP A 57 -18.05 3.79 -17.65
CA ASP A 57 -19.04 3.07 -16.87
C ASP A 57 -18.60 1.64 -16.48
N ALA A 58 -17.30 1.33 -16.59
CA ALA A 58 -16.75 0.03 -16.24
C ALA A 58 -15.86 0.10 -14.98
N ILE A 59 -15.76 -1.02 -14.29
CA ILE A 59 -14.72 -1.22 -13.27
C ILE A 59 -13.51 -1.87 -13.94
N HIS A 60 -12.35 -1.23 -13.82
CA HIS A 60 -11.10 -1.72 -14.38
C HIS A 60 -10.22 -2.26 -13.26
N ILE A 61 -9.95 -3.56 -13.30
CA ILE A 61 -9.07 -4.27 -12.36
C ILE A 61 -8.10 -5.13 -13.15
N ASP A 62 -6.84 -5.13 -12.74
CA ASP A 62 -5.76 -5.92 -13.34
C ASP A 62 -4.87 -6.50 -12.22
N PRO A 63 -5.31 -7.60 -11.58
CA PRO A 63 -4.65 -8.11 -10.38
C PRO A 63 -3.23 -8.60 -10.66
N ASN A 64 -2.27 -8.15 -9.85
CA ASN A 64 -0.88 -8.56 -9.95
C ASN A 64 -0.26 -8.69 -8.55
N LEU A 65 -0.21 -9.92 -8.03
CA LEU A 65 0.34 -10.21 -6.72
C LEU A 65 1.83 -10.55 -6.81
N PRO A 66 2.71 -9.88 -6.04
CA PRO A 66 4.14 -10.24 -5.98
C PRO A 66 4.33 -11.58 -5.28
N PRO A 67 5.25 -12.48 -5.72
CA PRO A 67 5.38 -13.87 -5.24
C PRO A 67 5.32 -14.10 -3.72
N GLN A 68 5.73 -13.10 -2.94
CA GLN A 68 5.74 -13.10 -1.48
C GLN A 68 4.35 -12.93 -0.84
N VAL A 69 3.33 -12.58 -1.62
CA VAL A 69 1.96 -12.30 -1.14
C VAL A 69 0.99 -13.22 -1.89
N PRO A 70 0.84 -14.49 -1.44
CA PRO A 70 0.10 -15.50 -2.19
C PRO A 70 -1.43 -15.36 -2.14
N HIS A 71 -1.93 -14.65 -1.13
CA HIS A 71 -3.35 -14.42 -0.92
C HIS A 71 -3.56 -13.02 -0.34
N VAL A 72 -4.52 -12.28 -0.88
CA VAL A 72 -4.92 -10.97 -0.35
C VAL A 72 -6.43 -10.91 -0.26
N LYS A 73 -6.94 -10.53 0.91
CA LYS A 73 -8.29 -9.99 1.04
C LYS A 73 -8.20 -8.48 1.03
N TYR A 74 -8.87 -7.85 0.08
CA TYR A 74 -8.88 -6.39 -0.02
C TYR A 74 -9.85 -5.78 0.99
N ARG A 75 -9.57 -4.55 1.43
CA ARG A 75 -10.57 -3.76 2.16
C ARG A 75 -11.78 -3.52 1.26
N THR A 76 -12.95 -3.32 1.86
CA THR A 76 -14.11 -2.84 1.10
C THR A 76 -13.76 -1.50 0.47
N PHE A 77 -13.93 -1.40 -0.84
CA PHE A 77 -13.76 -0.16 -1.59
C PHE A 77 -15.05 0.15 -2.33
N TYR A 78 -15.19 1.37 -2.80
CA TYR A 78 -16.42 1.84 -3.42
C TYR A 78 -16.18 2.22 -4.86
N TRP A 79 -17.06 1.78 -5.75
CA TRP A 79 -17.12 2.25 -7.12
C TRP A 79 -18.53 2.79 -7.36
N ARG A 80 -18.62 4.09 -7.67
CA ARG A 80 -19.90 4.78 -7.89
C ARG A 80 -20.92 4.56 -6.75
N GLY A 81 -20.45 4.59 -5.51
CA GLY A 81 -21.28 4.40 -4.31
C GLY A 81 -21.56 2.93 -3.94
N TRP A 82 -21.24 1.97 -4.80
CA TRP A 82 -21.42 0.55 -4.52
C TRP A 82 -20.24 -0.01 -3.72
N PRO A 83 -20.48 -0.68 -2.57
CA PRO A 83 -19.44 -1.35 -1.82
C PRO A 83 -19.03 -2.64 -2.53
N ILE A 84 -17.72 -2.84 -2.71
CA ILE A 84 -17.14 -4.00 -3.37
C ILE A 84 -16.18 -4.69 -2.40
N GLN A 85 -16.36 -6.00 -2.26
CA GLN A 85 -15.41 -6.89 -1.61
C GLN A 85 -14.73 -7.75 -2.67
N ALA A 86 -13.43 -7.94 -2.51
CA ALA A 86 -12.64 -8.76 -3.42
C ALA A 86 -11.55 -9.51 -2.63
N SER A 87 -11.06 -10.58 -3.25
CA SER A 87 -9.86 -11.28 -2.83
C SER A 87 -9.12 -11.80 -4.05
N SER A 88 -7.79 -11.90 -3.95
CA SER A 88 -6.95 -12.50 -4.99
C SER A 88 -6.08 -13.58 -4.39
N ASN A 89 -5.78 -14.58 -5.21
CA ASN A 89 -4.82 -15.65 -4.95
C ASN A 89 -4.11 -15.99 -6.27
N TYR A 90 -3.12 -16.87 -6.22
CA TYR A 90 -2.41 -17.32 -7.43
C TYR A 90 -3.14 -18.35 -8.26
N THR A 91 -4.27 -18.89 -7.81
CA THR A 91 -4.90 -20.02 -8.47
C THR A 91 -5.77 -19.62 -9.66
N HIS A 92 -5.92 -18.33 -9.97
CA HIS A 92 -6.72 -17.81 -11.10
C HIS A 92 -8.08 -18.56 -11.23
N SER A 93 -8.76 -18.77 -10.11
CA SER A 93 -10.04 -19.49 -10.03
C SER A 93 -11.21 -18.53 -10.00
#